data_AF-A0A1H3QWC1-F1
#
_entry.id   AF-A0A1H3QWC1-F1
#
_cell.length_a   1.000
_cell.length_b   1.000
_cell.length_c   1.000
_cell.angle_alpha   90.00
_cell.angle_beta   90.00
_cell.angle_gamma   90.00
#
_symmetry.space_group_name_H-M   'P 1'
#
loop_
_entity.id
_entity.type
_entity.pdbx_description
1 polymer ?
#
loop_
_entity_poly.entity_id
_entity_poly.type
_entity_poly.pdbx_seq_one_letter_code
_entity_poly.pdbx_strand_id
1 'polypeptide(L)'
;MVWTLCRKVVVYTIPIFLSIALFIHFFLITLHVMPKNPISNEISPIVNTYVSPLFTQNWHLFSPNPLMRNDVVYMQLKFKDSSTPSDWFDITTPMLKANYKNYFSPMNRIVRIPLTAATTMNGMNDEELKFVSKLDKKHMTKEQSLMLEDIEKRAKESRERMKSLLYRFAFATAEKYFSDKQIDSVRVRIVHEQAVPFSKRLDKNFKKERTHEDLEWMKFEPVISW
;
A
#
# COMPACT_ATOMS: atom_id res chain seq x y z
N MET A 1 -25.78 -36.37 -38.42
CA MET A 1 -25.45 -35.05 -39.01
C MET A 1 -25.20 -33.97 -37.94
N VAL A 2 -26.06 -33.86 -36.91
CA VAL A 2 -25.89 -32.88 -35.81
C VAL A 2 -24.59 -33.08 -35.00
N TRP A 3 -24.22 -34.33 -34.72
CA TRP A 3 -23.00 -34.67 -33.95
C TRP A 3 -21.69 -34.27 -34.64
N THR A 4 -21.61 -34.45 -35.97
CA THR A 4 -20.45 -34.04 -36.77
C THR A 4 -20.36 -32.52 -36.92
N LEU A 5 -21.50 -31.83 -36.93
CA LEU A 5 -21.55 -30.37 -37.01
C LEU A 5 -21.14 -29.74 -35.67
N CYS A 6 -21.68 -30.22 -34.54
CA CYS A 6 -21.24 -29.83 -33.20
C CYS A 6 -19.75 -30.10 -32.98
N ARG A 7 -19.23 -31.26 -33.41
CA ARG A 7 -17.79 -31.56 -33.31
C ARG A 7 -16.93 -30.59 -34.10
N LYS A 8 -17.32 -30.28 -35.35
CA LYS A 8 -16.56 -29.31 -36.18
C LYS A 8 -16.60 -27.91 -35.59
N VAL A 9 -17.77 -27.45 -35.15
CA VAL A 9 -17.91 -26.14 -34.49
C VAL A 9 -16.97 -26.08 -33.29
N VAL A 10 -17.03 -27.05 -32.36
CA VAL A 10 -16.16 -27.09 -31.18
C VAL A 10 -14.67 -27.13 -31.54
N VAL A 11 -14.28 -27.93 -32.54
CA VAL A 11 -12.88 -28.09 -32.98
C VAL A 11 -12.33 -26.81 -33.61
N TYR A 12 -13.15 -25.96 -34.22
CA TYR A 12 -12.67 -24.70 -34.81
C TYR A 12 -12.85 -23.51 -33.87
N THR A 13 -13.97 -23.41 -33.15
CA THR A 13 -14.27 -22.25 -32.30
C THR A 13 -13.37 -22.19 -31.08
N ILE A 14 -13.09 -23.32 -30.42
CA ILE A 14 -12.24 -23.34 -29.23
C ILE A 14 -10.81 -22.87 -29.55
N PRO A 15 -10.10 -23.42 -30.56
CA PRO A 15 -8.76 -22.95 -30.87
C PRO A 15 -8.72 -21.49 -31.33
N ILE A 16 -9.71 -21.03 -32.09
CA ILE A 16 -9.80 -19.62 -32.50
C ILE A 16 -9.94 -18.72 -31.26
N PHE A 17 -10.87 -19.06 -30.36
CA PHE A 17 -11.08 -18.33 -29.12
C PHE A 17 -9.82 -18.32 -28.25
N LEU A 18 -9.18 -19.47 -28.05
CA LEU A 18 -7.94 -19.57 -27.27
C LEU A 18 -6.80 -18.78 -27.91
N SER A 19 -6.68 -18.79 -29.24
CA SER A 19 -5.66 -18.02 -29.96
C SER A 19 -5.87 -16.52 -29.78
N ILE A 20 -7.10 -16.04 -29.86
CA ILE A 20 -7.44 -14.64 -29.59
C ILE A 20 -7.17 -14.28 -28.12
N ALA A 21 -7.58 -15.12 -27.18
CA ALA A 21 -7.34 -14.91 -25.76
C ALA A 21 -5.84 -14.84 -25.42
N LEU A 22 -5.04 -15.75 -25.99
CA LEU A 22 -3.58 -15.74 -25.84
C LEU A 22 -2.96 -14.51 -26.50
N PHE A 23 -3.42 -14.11 -27.68
CA PHE A 23 -2.95 -12.91 -28.35
C PHE A 23 -3.18 -11.66 -27.47
N ILE A 24 -4.40 -11.51 -26.94
CA ILE A 24 -4.73 -10.40 -26.02
C ILE A 24 -3.86 -10.48 -24.76
N HIS A 25 -3.70 -11.66 -24.16
CA HIS A 25 -2.85 -11.86 -22.99
C HIS A 25 -1.41 -11.40 -23.26
N PHE A 26 -0.75 -11.92 -24.30
CA PHE A 26 0.63 -11.55 -24.63
C PHE A 26 0.76 -10.09 -25.03
N PHE A 27 -0.23 -9.52 -25.69
CA PHE A 27 -0.26 -8.08 -25.99
C PHE A 27 -0.25 -7.24 -24.70
N LEU A 28 -1.13 -7.55 -23.73
CA LEU A 28 -1.19 -6.87 -22.44
C LEU A 28 0.09 -7.08 -21.61
N ILE A 29 0.64 -8.30 -21.59
CA ILE A 29 1.93 -8.57 -20.92
C ILE A 29 3.06 -7.80 -21.58
N THR A 30 3.11 -7.72 -22.90
CA THR A 30 4.13 -6.96 -23.64
C THR A 30 4.07 -5.48 -23.27
N LEU A 31 2.87 -4.89 -23.25
CA LEU A 31 2.67 -3.51 -22.81
C LEU A 31 3.06 -3.28 -21.35
N HIS A 32 2.89 -4.29 -20.50
CA HIS A 32 3.27 -4.21 -19.08
C HIS A 32 4.79 -4.24 -18.86
N VAL A 33 5.53 -5.03 -19.66
CA VAL A 33 6.99 -5.21 -19.49
C VAL A 33 7.84 -4.26 -20.34
N MET A 34 7.26 -3.65 -21.37
CA MET A 34 7.96 -2.73 -22.25
C MET A 34 8.36 -1.44 -21.50
N PRO A 35 9.47 -0.78 -21.88
CA PRO A 35 9.83 0.52 -21.33
C PRO A 35 8.67 1.52 -21.42
N LYS A 36 8.50 2.31 -20.35
CA LYS A 36 7.45 3.32 -20.25
C LYS A 36 7.54 4.31 -21.43
N ASN A 37 6.43 4.45 -22.14
CA ASN A 37 6.20 5.41 -23.21
C ASN A 37 4.79 6.02 -23.08
N PRO A 38 4.47 7.12 -23.80
CA PRO A 38 3.18 7.80 -23.66
C PRO A 38 1.96 6.89 -23.84
N ILE A 39 1.99 5.99 -24.83
CA ILE A 39 0.90 5.05 -25.11
C ILE A 39 0.71 4.07 -23.94
N SER A 40 1.81 3.47 -23.46
CA SER A 40 1.77 2.53 -22.33
C SER A 40 1.33 3.18 -21.01
N ASN A 41 1.57 4.48 -20.84
CA ASN A 41 1.13 5.23 -19.67
C ASN A 41 -0.38 5.48 -19.70
N GLU A 42 -0.91 5.92 -20.84
CA GLU A 42 -2.35 6.16 -21.02
C GLU A 42 -3.19 4.89 -20.76
N ILE A 43 -2.73 3.74 -21.27
CA ILE A 43 -3.45 2.46 -21.12
C ILE A 43 -3.06 1.68 -19.85
N SER A 44 -2.12 2.19 -19.06
CA SER A 44 -1.60 1.57 -17.84
C SER A 44 -2.72 1.13 -16.87
N PRO A 45 -3.80 1.90 -16.64
CA PRO A 45 -4.88 1.46 -15.75
C PRO A 45 -5.55 0.15 -16.21
N ILE A 46 -5.79 0.00 -17.51
CA ILE A 46 -6.42 -1.19 -18.10
C ILE A 46 -5.47 -2.38 -18.01
N VAL A 47 -4.22 -2.19 -18.41
CA VAL A 47 -3.19 -3.23 -18.35
C VAL A 47 -3.00 -3.71 -16.91
N ASN A 48 -2.86 -2.79 -15.95
CA ASN A 48 -2.66 -3.14 -14.54
C ASN A 48 -3.86 -3.87 -13.93
N THR A 49 -5.10 -3.56 -14.35
CA THR A 49 -6.29 -4.28 -13.87
C THR A 49 -6.25 -5.75 -14.27
N TYR A 50 -5.73 -6.06 -15.47
CA TYR A 50 -5.59 -7.44 -15.94
C TYR A 50 -4.36 -8.15 -15.36
N VAL A 51 -3.21 -7.46 -15.31
CA VAL A 51 -1.91 -8.08 -15.00
C VAL A 51 -1.63 -8.15 -13.50
N SER A 52 -1.87 -7.08 -12.73
CA SER A 52 -1.47 -6.97 -11.33
C SER A 52 -2.05 -8.03 -10.38
N PRO A 53 -3.27 -8.59 -10.59
CA PRO A 53 -3.80 -9.64 -9.71
C PRO A 53 -2.95 -10.92 -9.67
N LEU A 54 -2.26 -11.25 -10.77
CA LEU A 54 -1.51 -12.50 -10.91
C LEU A 54 -0.01 -12.29 -11.12
N PHE A 55 0.39 -11.20 -11.78
CA PHE A 55 1.75 -10.95 -12.24
C PHE A 55 2.27 -9.61 -11.71
N THR A 56 2.26 -9.42 -10.40
CA THR A 56 2.92 -8.25 -9.80
C THR A 56 4.45 -8.39 -9.94
N GLN A 57 5.10 -7.43 -10.61
CA GLN A 57 6.56 -7.37 -10.69
C GLN A 57 7.14 -6.71 -9.44
N ASN A 58 7.76 -7.50 -8.57
CA ASN A 58 8.48 -6.98 -7.40
C ASN A 58 9.90 -7.54 -7.35
N TRP A 59 10.84 -6.83 -7.97
CA TRP A 59 12.26 -7.18 -7.99
C TRP A 59 13.03 -6.61 -6.80
N HIS A 60 12.35 -5.97 -5.85
CA HIS A 60 13.00 -5.28 -4.72
C HIS A 60 13.79 -6.23 -3.82
N LEU A 61 13.41 -7.51 -3.80
CA LEU A 61 14.15 -8.57 -3.09
C LEU A 61 15.59 -8.75 -3.61
N PHE A 62 15.85 -8.37 -4.87
CA PHE A 62 17.15 -8.47 -5.52
C PHE A 62 17.83 -7.11 -5.68
N SER A 63 17.27 -6.03 -5.11
CA SER A 63 17.92 -4.72 -5.12
C SER A 63 19.23 -4.79 -4.34
N PRO A 64 20.35 -4.20 -4.84
CA PRO A 64 21.60 -4.11 -4.10
C PRO A 64 21.45 -3.43 -2.73
N ASN A 65 20.45 -2.57 -2.59
CA ASN A 65 20.08 -1.90 -1.35
C ASN A 65 18.56 -1.99 -1.16
N PRO A 66 18.04 -3.06 -0.55
CA PRO A 66 16.61 -3.16 -0.27
C PRO A 66 16.23 -2.13 0.80
N LEU A 67 15.04 -1.54 0.67
CA LEU A 67 14.50 -0.70 1.74
C LEU A 67 14.21 -1.57 2.97
N MET A 68 15.11 -1.54 3.93
CA MET A 68 15.04 -2.31 5.17
C MET A 68 14.46 -1.43 6.29
N ARG A 69 13.15 -1.18 6.25
CA ARG A 69 12.43 -0.51 7.35
C ARG A 69 11.23 -1.33 7.82
N ASN A 70 10.93 -1.24 9.11
CA ASN A 70 9.71 -1.72 9.72
C ASN A 70 8.84 -0.51 10.06
N ASP A 71 7.60 -0.51 9.57
CA ASP A 71 6.64 0.51 9.91
C ASP A 71 5.77 0.05 11.07
N VAL A 72 5.65 0.86 12.11
CA VAL A 72 4.78 0.62 13.26
C VAL A 72 3.84 1.79 13.42
N VAL A 73 2.55 1.51 13.42
CA VAL A 73 1.52 2.53 13.65
C VAL A 73 1.13 2.52 15.12
N TYR A 74 1.16 3.70 15.72
CA TYR A 74 0.68 3.98 17.06
C TYR A 74 -0.55 4.88 17.00
N MET A 75 -1.43 4.78 18.01
CA MET A 75 -2.50 5.75 18.23
C MET A 75 -2.36 6.42 19.60
N GLN A 76 -2.84 7.65 19.69
CA GLN A 76 -3.04 8.34 20.96
C GLN A 76 -4.45 8.90 21.02
N LEU A 77 -5.06 8.84 22.20
CA LEU A 77 -6.46 9.18 22.43
C LEU A 77 -6.55 10.41 23.32
N LYS A 78 -7.56 11.26 23.06
CA LYS A 78 -8.09 12.21 24.02
C LYS A 78 -9.46 11.70 24.45
N PHE A 79 -9.64 11.57 25.76
CA PHE A 79 -10.94 11.23 26.35
C PHE A 79 -11.64 12.50 26.79
N LYS A 80 -12.98 12.53 26.78
CA LYS A 80 -13.75 13.72 27.17
C LYS A 80 -13.62 14.08 28.65
N ASP A 81 -13.33 13.10 29.49
CA ASP A 81 -13.18 13.21 30.94
C ASP A 81 -11.74 13.52 31.38
N SER A 82 -10.77 13.56 30.44
CA SER A 82 -9.36 13.84 30.73
C SER A 82 -8.87 15.05 29.94
N SER A 83 -8.17 15.97 30.62
CA SER A 83 -7.50 17.08 29.97
C SER A 83 -6.20 16.66 29.27
N THR A 84 -5.58 15.57 29.71
CA THR A 84 -4.33 15.06 29.15
C THR A 84 -4.58 13.93 28.15
N PRO A 85 -3.89 13.94 26.99
CA PRO A 85 -3.88 12.80 26.08
C PRO A 85 -3.34 11.54 26.75
N SER A 86 -3.81 10.37 26.30
CA SER A 86 -3.30 9.07 26.73
C SER A 86 -1.82 8.88 26.38
N ASP A 87 -1.23 7.78 26.84
CA ASP A 87 0.00 7.27 26.24
C ASP A 87 -0.21 6.82 24.79
N TRP A 88 0.89 6.60 24.08
CA TRP A 88 0.87 6.02 22.74
C TRP A 88 0.65 4.51 22.82
N PHE A 89 -0.38 4.03 22.12
CA PHE A 89 -0.71 2.61 22.02
C PHE A 89 -0.23 2.05 20.68
N ASP A 90 0.54 0.96 20.72
CA ASP A 90 0.94 0.21 19.52
C ASP A 90 -0.25 -0.59 18.97
N ILE A 91 -0.72 -0.23 17.78
CA ILE A 91 -1.87 -0.86 17.13
C ILE A 91 -1.47 -1.79 15.97
N THR A 92 -0.17 -2.09 15.82
CA THR A 92 0.36 -2.90 14.71
C THR A 92 1.06 -4.15 15.21
N THR A 93 2.02 -4.02 16.14
CA THR A 93 2.86 -5.13 16.59
C THR A 93 2.08 -6.29 17.21
N PRO A 94 1.08 -6.07 18.08
CA PRO A 94 0.29 -7.17 18.64
C PRO A 94 -0.43 -7.99 17.57
N MET A 95 -0.93 -7.33 16.52
CA MET A 95 -1.62 -7.96 15.40
C MET A 95 -0.68 -8.72 14.47
N LEU A 96 0.50 -8.15 14.23
CA LEU A 96 1.55 -8.83 13.48
C LEU A 96 1.98 -10.13 14.18
N LYS A 97 2.17 -10.08 15.49
CA LYS A 97 2.43 -11.27 16.32
C LYS A 97 1.30 -12.29 16.25
N ALA A 98 0.04 -11.84 16.24
CA ALA A 98 -1.11 -12.73 16.08
C ALA A 98 -1.15 -13.39 14.68
N ASN A 99 -0.85 -12.64 13.62
CA ASN A 99 -0.75 -13.18 12.26
C ASN A 99 0.36 -14.24 12.14
N TYR A 100 1.51 -14.03 12.78
CA TYR A 100 2.60 -15.02 12.77
C TYR A 100 2.23 -16.36 13.42
N LYS A 101 1.26 -16.37 14.34
CA LYS A 101 0.75 -17.62 14.93
C LYS A 101 -0.16 -18.38 13.96
N ASN A 102 -0.89 -17.67 13.08
CA ASN A 102 -1.76 -18.28 12.08
C ASN A 102 -1.96 -17.36 10.86
N TYR A 103 -1.22 -17.65 9.79
CA TYR A 103 -1.28 -16.90 8.53
C TYR A 103 -2.60 -17.08 7.75
N PHE A 104 -3.36 -18.13 8.03
CA PHE A 104 -4.67 -18.38 7.40
C PHE A 104 -5.83 -17.71 8.15
N SER A 105 -5.56 -17.09 9.30
CA SER A 105 -6.57 -16.35 10.04
C SER A 105 -6.95 -15.03 9.33
N PRO A 106 -8.12 -14.44 9.65
CA PRO A 106 -8.48 -13.11 9.17
C PRO A 106 -7.42 -12.04 9.50
N MET A 107 -6.56 -12.27 10.49
CA MET A 107 -5.49 -11.35 10.85
C MET A 107 -4.53 -11.04 9.69
N ASN A 108 -4.35 -11.96 8.74
CA ASN A 108 -3.52 -11.72 7.55
C ASN A 108 -4.01 -10.54 6.73
N ARG A 109 -5.34 -10.34 6.67
CA ARG A 109 -5.95 -9.20 5.98
C ARG A 109 -5.92 -7.95 6.85
N ILE A 110 -6.25 -8.09 8.13
CA ILE A 110 -6.38 -6.93 9.02
C ILE A 110 -5.02 -6.25 9.25
N VAL A 111 -3.94 -7.01 9.45
CA VAL A 111 -2.58 -6.44 9.68
C VAL A 111 -2.06 -5.65 8.48
N ARG A 112 -2.54 -5.95 7.27
CA ARG A 112 -2.11 -5.25 6.04
C ARG A 112 -2.68 -3.84 5.95
N ILE A 113 -3.79 -3.53 6.63
CA ILE A 113 -4.44 -2.22 6.56
C ILE A 113 -3.53 -1.11 7.08
N PRO A 114 -3.09 -1.13 8.37
CA PRO A 114 -2.22 -0.08 8.88
C PRO A 114 -0.85 -0.08 8.20
N LEU A 115 -0.32 -1.26 7.84
CA LEU A 115 0.97 -1.37 7.18
C LEU A 115 0.95 -0.77 5.77
N THR A 116 -0.04 -1.12 4.96
CA THR A 116 -0.17 -0.57 3.59
C THR A 116 -0.31 0.94 3.66
N ALA A 117 -1.21 1.44 4.53
CA ALA A 117 -1.45 2.86 4.64
C ALA A 117 -0.22 3.63 5.15
N ALA A 118 0.58 3.06 6.06
CA ALA A 118 1.85 3.64 6.50
C ALA A 118 2.90 3.65 5.38
N THR A 119 3.10 2.53 4.69
CA THR A 119 4.15 2.40 3.67
C THR A 119 3.83 3.24 2.42
N THR A 120 2.56 3.40 2.05
CA THR A 120 2.14 4.18 0.86
C THR A 120 1.70 5.61 1.20
N MET A 121 2.01 6.11 2.40
CA MET A 121 1.61 7.45 2.87
C MET A 121 2.23 8.59 2.05
N ASN A 122 3.37 8.35 1.40
CA ASN A 122 4.00 9.31 0.50
C ASN A 122 3.19 9.52 -0.81
N GLY A 123 2.28 8.59 -1.13
CA GLY A 123 1.45 8.62 -2.33
C GLY A 123 2.20 8.43 -3.66
N MET A 124 3.50 8.15 -3.64
CA MET A 124 4.35 8.03 -4.83
C MET A 124 4.87 6.60 -4.96
N ASN A 125 4.94 6.10 -6.20
CA ASN A 125 5.66 4.86 -6.48
C ASN A 125 7.19 5.09 -6.53
N ASP A 126 7.97 4.00 -6.57
CA ASP A 126 9.43 4.08 -6.53
C ASP A 126 10.03 4.83 -7.73
N GLU A 127 9.40 4.77 -8.90
CA GLU A 127 9.85 5.48 -10.10
C GLU A 127 9.61 6.98 -9.99
N GLU A 128 8.43 7.36 -9.50
CA GLU A 128 8.06 8.76 -9.21
C GLU A 128 8.98 9.34 -8.15
N LEU A 129 9.25 8.61 -7.06
CA LEU A 129 10.21 9.04 -6.05
C LEU A 129 11.59 9.26 -6.65
N LYS A 130 12.07 8.34 -7.51
CA LYS A 130 13.36 8.51 -8.20
C LYS A 130 13.35 9.70 -9.14
N PHE A 131 12.29 9.89 -9.92
CA PHE A 131 12.11 11.03 -10.81
C PHE A 131 12.17 12.34 -10.03
N VAL A 132 11.32 12.50 -9.01
CA VAL A 132 11.25 13.69 -8.15
C VAL A 132 12.58 13.95 -7.43
N SER A 133 13.26 12.91 -6.96
CA SER A 133 14.56 13.05 -6.28
C SER A 133 15.70 13.53 -7.19
N LYS A 134 15.63 13.22 -8.49
CA LYS A 134 16.63 13.58 -9.50
C LYS A 134 16.29 14.85 -10.27
N LEU A 135 15.06 15.34 -10.14
CA LEU A 135 14.57 16.49 -10.88
C LEU A 135 15.21 17.78 -10.33
N ASP A 136 15.87 18.54 -11.21
CA ASP A 136 16.30 19.89 -10.88
C ASP A 136 15.11 20.84 -10.96
N LYS A 137 14.52 21.14 -9.79
CA LYS A 137 13.35 22.00 -9.67
C LYS A 137 13.55 23.43 -10.20
N LYS A 138 14.79 23.88 -10.41
CA LYS A 138 15.08 25.22 -10.95
C LYS A 138 15.06 25.28 -12.47
N HIS A 139 15.34 24.17 -13.13
CA HIS A 139 15.51 24.10 -14.59
C HIS A 139 14.71 22.94 -15.17
N MET A 140 13.38 23.10 -15.14
CA MET A 140 12.44 22.09 -15.64
C MET A 140 11.95 22.43 -17.04
N THR A 141 11.82 21.41 -17.90
CA THR A 141 11.05 21.55 -19.14
C THR A 141 9.55 21.66 -18.83
N LYS A 142 8.77 22.22 -19.76
CA LYS A 142 7.30 22.31 -19.62
C LYS A 142 6.64 20.94 -19.41
N GLU A 143 7.17 19.89 -20.04
CA GLU A 143 6.66 18.54 -19.86
C GLU A 143 6.95 18.02 -18.45
N GLN A 144 8.17 18.23 -17.94
CA GLN A 144 8.54 17.85 -16.58
C GLN A 144 7.71 18.58 -15.51
N SER A 145 7.35 19.86 -15.74
CA SER A 145 6.47 20.59 -14.81
C SER A 145 5.06 20.03 -14.78
N LEU A 146 4.49 19.69 -15.94
CA LEU A 146 3.17 19.08 -16.01
C LEU A 146 3.17 17.67 -15.38
N MET A 147 4.22 16.88 -15.61
CA MET A 147 4.35 15.57 -14.95
C MET A 147 4.49 15.69 -13.44
N LEU A 148 5.30 16.65 -12.94
CA LEU A 148 5.46 16.87 -11.50
C LEU A 148 4.14 17.27 -10.85
N GLU A 149 3.38 18.19 -11.47
CA GLU A 149 2.08 18.62 -10.97
C GLU A 149 1.09 17.45 -10.88
N ASP A 150 1.02 16.60 -11.91
CA ASP A 150 0.18 15.40 -11.89
C ASP A 150 0.60 14.40 -10.80
N ILE A 151 1.92 14.16 -10.65
CA ILE A 151 2.46 13.28 -9.61
C ILE A 151 2.11 13.83 -8.22
N GLU A 152 2.35 15.11 -7.97
CA GLU A 152 2.05 15.74 -6.67
C GLU A 152 0.55 15.71 -6.35
N LYS A 153 -0.30 15.95 -7.35
CA LYS A 153 -1.76 15.83 -7.21
C LYS A 153 -2.16 14.41 -6.81
N ARG A 154 -1.73 13.40 -7.56
CA ARG A 154 -2.06 11.99 -7.27
C ARG A 154 -1.48 11.53 -5.93
N ALA A 155 -0.28 11.98 -5.59
CA ALA A 155 0.35 11.69 -4.31
C ALA A 155 -0.45 12.26 -3.15
N LYS A 156 -0.92 13.51 -3.27
CA LYS A 156 -1.79 14.16 -2.28
C LYS A 156 -3.12 13.42 -2.11
N GLU A 157 -3.78 13.07 -3.21
CA GLU A 157 -5.04 12.29 -3.17
C GLU A 157 -4.82 10.91 -2.51
N SER A 158 -3.72 10.23 -2.86
CA SER A 158 -3.37 8.94 -2.25
C SER A 158 -3.09 9.07 -0.76
N ARG A 159 -2.35 10.11 -0.36
CA ARG A 159 -2.05 10.40 1.03
C ARG A 159 -3.32 10.65 1.85
N GLU A 160 -4.27 11.43 1.36
CA GLU A 160 -5.55 11.64 2.06
C GLU A 160 -6.37 10.34 2.17
N ARG A 161 -6.37 9.49 1.13
CA ARG A 161 -7.01 8.16 1.21
C ARG A 161 -6.35 7.27 2.27
N MET A 162 -5.02 7.21 2.30
CA MET A 162 -4.28 6.39 3.26
C MET A 162 -4.44 6.91 4.69
N LYS A 163 -4.43 8.23 4.85
CA LYS A 163 -4.74 8.91 6.10
C LYS A 163 -6.12 8.52 6.60
N SER A 164 -7.16 8.65 5.77
CA SER A 164 -8.53 8.23 6.11
C SER A 164 -8.59 6.76 6.53
N LEU A 165 -7.90 5.87 5.80
CA LEU A 165 -7.84 4.45 6.12
C LEU A 165 -7.17 4.19 7.48
N LEU A 166 -6.08 4.89 7.81
CA LEU A 166 -5.43 4.81 9.13
C LEU A 166 -6.35 5.28 10.26
N TYR A 167 -7.05 6.41 10.09
CA TYR A 167 -7.97 6.89 11.13
C TYR A 167 -9.14 5.95 11.33
N ARG A 168 -9.74 5.43 10.24
CA ARG A 168 -10.81 4.42 10.35
C ARG A 168 -10.32 3.17 11.10
N PHE A 169 -9.11 2.72 10.81
CA PHE A 169 -8.49 1.61 11.51
C PHE A 169 -8.23 1.92 12.99
N ALA A 170 -7.72 3.12 13.30
CA ALA A 170 -7.46 3.57 14.66
C ALA A 170 -8.76 3.74 15.45
N PHE A 171 -9.82 4.27 14.85
CA PHE A 171 -11.14 4.41 15.48
C PHE A 171 -11.73 3.04 15.82
N ALA A 172 -11.74 2.10 14.87
CA ALA A 172 -12.21 0.73 15.14
C ALA A 172 -11.38 0.04 16.23
N THR A 173 -10.06 0.29 16.27
CA THR A 173 -9.19 -0.24 17.32
C THR A 173 -9.47 0.40 18.66
N ALA A 174 -9.70 1.72 18.69
CA ALA A 174 -10.00 2.46 19.91
C ALA A 174 -11.36 2.03 20.49
N GLU A 175 -12.39 1.88 19.65
CA GLU A 175 -13.70 1.37 20.03
C GLU A 175 -13.62 -0.03 20.64
N LYS A 176 -12.80 -0.91 20.05
CA LYS A 176 -12.60 -2.28 20.56
C LYS A 176 -11.93 -2.33 21.94
N TYR A 177 -10.93 -1.48 22.20
CA TYR A 177 -10.13 -1.56 23.43
C TYR A 177 -10.54 -0.56 24.52
N PHE A 178 -11.31 0.48 24.18
CA PHE A 178 -11.75 1.54 25.09
C PHE A 178 -13.25 1.80 24.98
N SER A 179 -14.06 0.74 24.79
CA SER A 179 -15.52 0.81 24.64
C SER A 179 -16.23 1.41 25.86
N ASP A 180 -15.59 1.38 27.03
CA ASP A 180 -16.07 1.91 28.31
C ASP A 180 -15.79 3.41 28.48
N LYS A 181 -14.96 4.02 27.62
CA LYS A 181 -14.55 5.42 27.73
C LYS A 181 -15.14 6.28 26.62
N GLN A 182 -15.41 7.55 26.95
CA GLN A 182 -15.85 8.52 25.96
C GLN A 182 -14.65 9.13 25.23
N ILE A 183 -14.36 8.62 24.03
CA ILE A 183 -13.29 9.13 23.18
C ILE A 183 -13.73 10.44 22.50
N ASP A 184 -12.91 11.48 22.62
CA ASP A 184 -13.13 12.77 21.95
C ASP A 184 -12.47 12.79 20.56
N SER A 185 -11.18 12.51 20.53
CA SER A 185 -10.35 12.58 19.31
C SER A 185 -9.20 11.61 19.38
N VAL A 186 -8.71 11.20 18.21
CA VAL A 186 -7.59 10.28 18.04
C VAL A 186 -6.56 10.93 17.14
N ARG A 187 -5.29 10.70 17.42
CA ARG A 187 -4.19 10.95 16.47
C ARG A 187 -3.39 9.68 16.25
N VAL A 188 -2.74 9.62 15.10
CA VAL A 188 -1.95 8.46 14.67
C VAL A 188 -0.50 8.89 14.48
N ARG A 189 0.43 8.02 14.86
CA ARG A 189 1.86 8.18 14.62
C ARG A 189 2.35 7.01 13.79
N ILE A 190 3.06 7.32 12.72
CA ILE A 190 3.77 6.33 11.91
C ILE A 190 5.22 6.37 12.35
N VAL A 191 5.74 5.25 12.84
CA VAL A 191 7.15 5.10 13.22
C VAL A 191 7.85 4.25 12.16
N HIS A 192 8.87 4.80 11.54
CA HIS A 192 9.78 4.06 10.67
C HIS A 192 10.98 3.62 11.51
N GLU A 193 11.13 2.32 11.71
CA GLU A 193 12.25 1.71 12.42
C GLU A 193 13.19 1.04 11.41
N GLN A 194 14.48 1.40 11.43
CA GLN A 194 15.46 0.72 10.58
C GLN A 194 15.58 -0.74 10.99
N ALA A 195 15.56 -1.65 10.01
CA ALA A 195 15.75 -3.06 10.31
C ALA A 195 17.21 -3.33 10.71
N VAL A 196 17.41 -4.35 11.55
CA VAL A 196 18.76 -4.73 11.97
C VAL A 196 19.52 -5.28 10.76
N PRO A 197 20.67 -4.70 10.37
CA PRO A 197 21.47 -5.24 9.28
C PRO A 197 21.91 -6.67 9.57
N PHE A 198 22.02 -7.51 8.55
CA PHE A 198 22.42 -8.91 8.72
C PHE A 198 23.78 -9.06 9.43
N SER A 199 24.71 -8.13 9.20
CA SER A 199 26.02 -8.06 9.87
C SER A 199 25.93 -7.78 11.37
N LYS A 200 24.84 -7.17 11.84
CA LYS A 200 24.58 -6.81 13.24
C LYS A 200 23.53 -7.70 13.90
N ARG A 201 23.07 -8.78 13.25
CA ARG A 201 21.99 -9.65 13.76
C ARG A 201 22.27 -10.29 15.12
N LEU A 202 23.54 -10.44 15.51
CA LEU A 202 23.97 -11.00 16.80
C LEU A 202 24.29 -9.92 17.85
N ASP A 203 24.32 -8.65 17.45
CA ASP A 203 24.62 -7.53 18.33
C ASP A 203 23.37 -7.13 19.12
N LYS A 204 23.33 -7.54 20.39
CA LYS A 204 22.21 -7.24 21.30
C LYS A 204 22.11 -5.75 21.65
N ASN A 205 23.19 -4.98 21.46
CA ASN A 205 23.26 -3.56 21.80
C ASN A 205 22.98 -2.65 20.59
N PHE A 206 22.67 -3.22 19.43
CA PHE A 206 22.35 -2.44 18.24
C PHE A 206 21.12 -1.56 18.49
N LYS A 207 21.33 -0.24 18.54
CA LYS A 207 20.26 0.74 18.67
C LYS A 207 19.66 0.97 17.29
N LYS A 208 18.40 0.58 17.13
CA LYS A 208 17.66 0.84 15.89
C LYS A 208 17.31 2.32 15.81
N GLU A 209 17.64 2.95 14.69
CA GLU A 209 17.20 4.30 14.40
C GLU A 209 15.69 4.31 14.17
N ARG A 210 15.01 5.30 14.75
CA ARG A 210 13.56 5.48 14.65
C ARG A 210 13.27 6.91 14.25
N THR A 211 12.57 7.07 13.13
CA THR A 211 11.94 8.34 12.76
C THR A 211 10.44 8.18 12.91
N HIS A 212 9.72 9.28 13.12
CA HIS A 212 8.28 9.24 13.24
C HIS A 212 7.63 10.45 12.59
N GLU A 213 6.40 10.24 12.13
CA GLU A 213 5.51 11.26 11.63
C GLU A 213 4.21 11.21 12.45
N ASP A 214 3.87 12.33 13.08
CA ASP A 214 2.62 12.50 13.82
C ASP A 214 1.58 13.11 12.88
N LEU A 215 0.45 12.42 12.72
CA LEU A 215 -0.71 12.97 12.03
C LEU A 215 -1.55 13.80 13.01
N GLU A 216 -2.34 14.71 12.46
CA GLU A 216 -3.17 15.65 13.22
C GLU A 216 -4.21 14.97 14.12
N TRP A 217 -4.80 15.71 15.05
CA TRP A 217 -5.95 15.20 15.78
C TRP A 217 -7.16 15.12 14.84
N MET A 218 -7.87 13.99 14.87
CA MET A 218 -9.15 13.81 14.17
C MET A 218 -10.22 13.49 15.20
N LYS A 219 -11.41 14.07 15.02
CA LYS A 219 -12.57 13.76 15.86
C LYS A 219 -12.88 12.27 15.76
N PHE A 220 -13.10 11.62 16.90
CA PHE A 220 -13.47 10.21 16.90
C PHE A 220 -14.85 10.03 16.27
N GLU A 221 -14.93 9.12 15.29
CA GLU A 221 -16.16 8.69 14.67
C GLU A 221 -16.33 7.18 14.90
N PRO A 222 -17.43 6.72 15.52
CA PRO A 222 -17.67 5.31 15.74
C PRO A 222 -17.78 4.59 14.39
N VAL A 223 -17.04 3.49 14.24
CA VAL A 223 -17.04 2.73 12.99
C VAL A 223 -18.13 1.69 13.12
N ILE A 224 -19.31 2.00 12.58
CA ILE A 224 -20.51 1.14 12.66
C ILE A 224 -20.11 -0.31 12.39
N SER A 225 -20.35 -1.19 13.37
CA SER A 225 -20.31 -2.63 13.16
C SER A 225 -21.39 -3.00 12.16
N TRP A 226 -20.99 -3.41 10.96
CA TRP A 226 -21.90 -4.08 10.02
C TRP A 226 -22.39 -5.41 10.60
#